data_AF-A0A194R981-F1
#
_entry.id   AF-A0A194R981-F1
#
_cell.length_a   1.000
_cell.length_b   1.000
_cell.length_c   1.000
_cell.angle_alpha   90.00
_cell.angle_beta   90.00
_cell.angle_gamma   90.00
#
_symmetry.space_group_name_H-M   'P 1'
#
loop_
_entity.id
_entity.type
_entity.pdbx_description
1 polymer ?
#
loop_
_entity_poly.entity_id
_entity_poly.type
_entity_poly.pdbx_seq_one_letter_code
_entity_poly.pdbx_strand_id
1 'polypeptide(L)'
;MCKCAWQEYFDVRSRTCGIWYKTIQPQISLRPWVDSIQMSTLYIKLAMRLRSGHILGNKFGYLMKKVESPNCRDCGVVEDIQHVVLECARNERLRLNYFKVFEYNAGQINTILAYPSSDEATMMFKLTDICLRNNVDD
;
A
#
# COMPACT_ATOMS: atom_id res chain seq x y z
N MET A 1 1.92 24.41 16.42
CA MET A 1 0.55 23.82 16.42
C MET A 1 0.52 22.69 17.44
N CYS A 2 -0.45 22.64 18.36
CA CYS A 2 -0.54 21.56 19.35
C CYS A 2 -1.07 20.25 18.70
N LYS A 3 -0.81 19.09 19.32
CA LYS A 3 -1.25 17.78 18.79
C LYS A 3 -2.75 17.75 18.51
N CYS A 4 -3.58 18.31 19.38
CA CYS A 4 -5.03 18.32 19.21
C CYS A 4 -5.47 19.11 17.96
N ALA A 5 -4.96 20.33 17.79
CA ALA A 5 -5.26 21.15 16.61
C ALA A 5 -4.78 20.48 15.31
N TRP A 6 -3.64 19.79 15.35
CA TRP A 6 -3.14 19.08 14.18
C TRP A 6 -3.96 17.81 13.87
N GLN A 7 -4.43 17.11 14.90
CA GLN A 7 -5.33 15.96 14.76
C GLN A 7 -6.66 16.40 14.15
N GLU A 8 -7.25 17.51 14.62
CA GLU A 8 -8.49 18.06 14.08
C GLU A 8 -8.33 18.45 12.60
N TYR A 9 -7.25 19.17 12.27
CA TYR A 9 -6.92 19.49 10.88
C TYR A 9 -6.80 18.22 10.01
N PHE A 10 -6.09 17.20 10.52
CA PHE A 10 -5.95 15.92 9.85
C PHE A 10 -7.32 15.24 9.65
N ASP A 11 -8.18 15.18 10.67
CA ASP A 11 -9.52 14.60 10.61
C ASP A 11 -10.39 15.28 9.55
N VAL A 12 -10.37 16.62 9.50
CA VAL A 12 -11.14 17.40 8.52
C VAL A 12 -10.59 17.18 7.12
N ARG A 13 -9.26 17.30 6.93
CA ARG A 13 -8.63 17.17 5.61
C ARG A 13 -8.81 15.76 5.03
N SER A 14 -8.77 14.75 5.89
CA SER A 14 -8.93 13.34 5.52
C SER A 14 -10.30 12.97 4.99
N ARG A 15 -11.31 13.85 5.10
CA ARG A 15 -12.64 13.63 4.50
C ARG A 15 -12.61 13.73 2.97
N THR A 16 -11.66 14.47 2.40
CA THR A 16 -11.57 14.71 0.96
C THR A 16 -10.26 14.25 0.35
N CYS A 17 -9.18 14.17 1.13
CA CYS A 17 -7.84 13.84 0.63
C CYS A 17 -7.12 12.89 1.58
N GLY A 18 -6.37 11.91 1.06
CA GLY A 18 -5.63 10.98 1.93
C GLY A 18 -6.52 10.06 2.75
N ILE A 19 -7.73 9.76 2.26
CA ILE A 19 -8.70 8.85 2.90
C ILE A 19 -8.05 7.50 3.22
N TRP A 20 -7.26 6.96 2.30
CA TRP A 20 -6.50 5.72 2.49
C TRP A 20 -5.48 5.81 3.62
N TYR A 21 -4.70 6.89 3.69
CA TYR A 21 -3.76 7.05 4.80
C TYR A 21 -4.50 7.17 6.14
N LYS A 22 -5.67 7.81 6.15
CA LYS A 22 -6.52 7.92 7.34
C LYS A 22 -7.06 6.59 7.84
N THR A 23 -7.40 5.67 6.93
CA THR A 23 -7.87 4.33 7.33
C THR A 23 -6.77 3.51 7.99
N ILE A 24 -5.51 3.75 7.62
CA ILE A 24 -4.33 3.08 8.17
C ILE A 24 -3.83 3.76 9.45
N GLN A 25 -3.76 5.09 9.45
CA GLN A 25 -3.23 5.89 10.55
C GLN A 25 -4.31 6.89 11.01
N PRO A 26 -5.27 6.47 11.85
CA PRO A 26 -6.36 7.32 12.30
C PRO A 26 -5.87 8.43 13.23
N GLN A 27 -4.78 8.23 13.96
CA GLN A 27 -4.22 9.21 14.90
C GLN A 27 -2.85 9.68 14.44
N ILE A 28 -2.60 10.98 14.47
CA ILE A 28 -1.30 11.53 14.13
C ILE A 28 -0.24 11.06 15.13
N SER A 29 0.90 10.63 14.61
CA SER A 29 2.08 10.37 15.42
C SER A 29 2.94 11.63 15.49
N LEU A 30 3.46 11.94 16.67
CA LEU A 30 4.45 13.01 16.85
C LEU A 30 5.87 12.58 16.47
N ARG A 31 6.08 11.27 16.28
CA ARG A 31 7.36 10.70 15.84
C ARG A 31 7.16 9.95 14.52
N PRO A 32 8.03 10.15 13.52
CA PRO A 32 8.07 9.30 12.35
C PRO A 32 8.24 7.83 12.74
N TRP A 33 7.48 6.94 12.10
CA TRP A 33 7.61 5.49 12.31
C TRP A 33 8.97 4.94 11.82
N VAL A 34 9.66 5.68 10.94
CA VAL A 34 10.96 5.31 10.38
C VAL A 34 12.12 5.52 11.34
N ASP A 35 11.96 6.32 12.40
CA ASP A 35 13.07 6.72 13.29
C ASP A 35 13.72 5.53 14.00
N SER A 36 12.98 4.44 14.20
CA SER A 36 13.42 3.27 14.96
C SER A 36 13.79 2.06 14.09
N ILE A 37 13.98 2.24 12.78
CA ILE A 37 14.14 1.10 11.85
C ILE A 37 15.39 1.25 10.99
N GLN A 38 16.18 0.17 10.91
CA GLN A 38 17.20 0.00 9.88
C GLN A 38 16.59 -0.63 8.63
N MET A 39 16.02 0.21 7.75
CA MET A 39 15.55 -0.17 6.42
C MET A 39 16.32 0.57 5.34
N SER A 40 16.48 -0.04 4.16
CA SER A 40 17.04 0.67 3.02
C SER A 40 16.11 1.79 2.55
N THR A 41 16.68 2.85 1.96
CA THR A 41 15.92 3.96 1.39
C THR A 41 14.88 3.50 0.36
N LEU A 42 15.16 2.42 -0.36
CA LEU A 42 14.22 1.80 -1.30
C LEU A 42 12.95 1.33 -0.58
N TYR A 43 13.11 0.57 0.51
CA TYR A 43 11.98 0.06 1.28
C TYR A 43 11.18 1.16 1.98
N ILE A 44 11.86 2.21 2.47
CA ILE A 44 11.17 3.37 3.05
C ILE A 44 10.28 4.06 2.00
N LYS A 45 10.81 4.28 0.78
CA LYS A 45 10.03 4.86 -0.34
C LYS A 45 8.83 3.99 -0.70
N LEU A 46 9.02 2.67 -0.74
CA LEU A 46 7.97 1.71 -1.05
C LEU A 46 6.88 1.69 0.02
N ALA A 47 7.27 1.64 1.29
CA ALA A 47 6.36 1.73 2.44
C ALA A 47 5.54 3.03 2.42
N MET A 48 6.19 4.17 2.11
CA MET A 48 5.52 5.46 1.95
C MET A 48 4.47 5.43 0.83
N ARG A 49 4.81 4.90 -0.34
CA ARG A 49 3.88 4.77 -1.47
C ARG A 49 2.69 3.89 -1.11
N LEU A 50 2.95 2.73 -0.52
CA LEU A 50 1.94 1.79 -0.07
C LEU A 50 0.97 2.40 0.93
N ARG A 51 1.48 3.08 1.96
CA ARG A 51 0.65 3.71 2.99
C ARG A 51 -0.10 4.95 2.51
N SER A 52 0.40 5.63 1.49
CA SER A 52 -0.28 6.78 0.88
C SER A 52 -1.22 6.41 -0.27
N GLY A 53 -1.29 5.13 -0.66
CA GLY A 53 -2.14 4.67 -1.75
C GLY A 53 -1.57 5.00 -3.15
N HIS A 54 -0.29 5.35 -3.23
CA HIS A 54 0.44 5.69 -4.45
C HIS A 54 1.21 4.50 -5.02
N ILE A 55 0.55 3.36 -5.05
CA ILE A 55 1.11 2.12 -5.57
C ILE A 55 1.13 2.21 -7.10
N LEU A 56 2.22 1.79 -7.73
CA LEU A 56 2.42 1.88 -9.18
C LEU A 56 1.61 0.84 -9.97
N GLY A 57 0.31 0.71 -9.70
CA GLY A 57 -0.64 -0.10 -10.46
C GLY A 57 -1.57 0.75 -11.33
N ASN A 58 -2.39 0.12 -12.15
CA ASN A 58 -3.28 0.77 -13.09
C ASN A 58 -4.30 1.68 -12.40
N LYS A 59 -4.79 1.34 -11.21
CA LYS A 59 -5.67 2.24 -10.43
C LYS A 59 -5.04 3.61 -10.19
N PHE A 60 -3.79 3.64 -9.75
CA PHE A 60 -3.08 4.90 -9.54
C PHE A 60 -2.69 5.56 -10.87
N GLY A 61 -2.23 4.78 -11.85
CA GLY A 61 -1.94 5.29 -13.19
C GLY A 61 -3.14 6.00 -13.83
N TYR A 62 -4.34 5.44 -13.67
CA TYR A 62 -5.59 6.00 -14.18
C TYR A 62 -5.95 7.32 -13.49
N LEU A 63 -5.83 7.38 -12.16
CA LEU A 63 -5.99 8.63 -11.40
C LEU A 63 -5.00 9.71 -11.84
N MET A 64 -3.79 9.31 -12.23
CA MET A 64 -2.75 10.19 -12.76
C MET A 64 -2.86 10.45 -14.27
N LYS A 65 -3.89 9.93 -14.95
CA LYS A 65 -4.09 10.01 -16.40
C LYS A 65 -2.90 9.49 -17.23
N LYS A 66 -2.26 8.42 -16.74
CA LYS A 66 -1.12 7.75 -17.38
C LYS A 66 -1.50 6.46 -18.09
N VAL A 67 -2.66 5.89 -17.77
CA VAL A 67 -3.24 4.72 -18.42
C VAL A 67 -4.73 4.95 -18.63
N GLU A 68 -5.30 4.27 -19.62
CA GLU A 68 -6.70 4.45 -20.02
C GLU A 68 -7.71 3.72 -19.12
N SER A 69 -7.25 2.73 -18.35
CA SER A 69 -8.11 1.91 -17.49
C SER A 69 -7.47 1.65 -16.13
N PRO A 70 -8.25 1.66 -15.02
CA PRO A 70 -7.77 1.28 -13.70
C PRO A 70 -7.66 -0.25 -13.52
N ASN A 71 -8.11 -1.04 -14.49
CA ASN A 71 -8.25 -2.48 -14.35
C ASN A 71 -6.95 -3.22 -14.67
N CYS A 72 -6.73 -4.35 -14.01
CA CYS A 72 -5.71 -5.33 -14.35
C CYS A 72 -5.99 -5.88 -15.75
N ARG A 73 -4.95 -5.95 -16.60
CA ARG A 73 -5.07 -6.45 -17.97
C ARG A 73 -5.48 -7.92 -18.01
N ASP A 74 -5.03 -8.71 -17.05
CA ASP A 74 -5.26 -10.17 -17.00
C ASP A 74 -6.59 -10.53 -16.36
N CYS A 75 -7.02 -9.77 -15.34
CA CYS A 75 -8.18 -10.11 -14.52
C CYS A 75 -9.42 -9.25 -14.81
N GLY A 76 -9.28 -8.10 -15.48
CA GLY A 76 -10.39 -7.20 -15.82
C GLY A 76 -10.99 -6.44 -14.63
N VAL A 77 -10.53 -6.66 -13.40
CA VAL A 77 -10.94 -5.94 -12.17
C VAL A 77 -9.96 -4.84 -11.82
N VAL A 78 -10.36 -3.90 -10.94
CA VAL A 78 -9.51 -2.77 -10.53
C VAL A 78 -8.18 -3.25 -9.94
N GLU A 79 -7.05 -2.79 -10.49
CA GLU A 79 -5.72 -3.17 -10.03
C GLU A 79 -5.28 -2.32 -8.83
N ASP A 80 -5.74 -2.68 -7.64
CA ASP A 80 -5.24 -2.15 -6.37
C ASP A 80 -4.34 -3.15 -5.63
N ILE A 81 -3.86 -2.76 -4.44
CA ILE A 81 -2.96 -3.60 -3.65
C ILE A 81 -3.54 -4.95 -3.31
N GLN A 82 -4.83 -4.99 -2.96
CA GLN A 82 -5.50 -6.20 -2.57
C GLN A 82 -5.52 -7.14 -3.77
N HIS A 83 -5.95 -6.62 -4.93
CA HIS A 83 -5.93 -7.39 -6.15
C HIS A 83 -4.51 -7.89 -6.48
N VAL A 84 -3.54 -6.99 -6.59
CA VAL A 84 -2.15 -7.32 -7.01
C VAL A 84 -1.51 -8.35 -6.09
N VAL A 85 -1.70 -8.22 -4.78
CA VAL A 85 -0.98 -9.01 -3.77
C VAL A 85 -1.73 -10.28 -3.40
N LEU A 86 -3.07 -10.27 -3.31
CA LEU A 86 -3.86 -11.40 -2.80
C LEU A 86 -4.58 -12.19 -3.89
N GLU A 87 -5.01 -11.56 -4.99
CA GLU A 87 -6.03 -12.14 -5.88
C GLU A 87 -5.53 -12.37 -7.31
N CYS A 88 -4.63 -11.53 -7.81
CA CYS A 88 -4.27 -11.47 -9.22
C CYS A 88 -3.68 -12.80 -9.69
N ALA A 89 -4.27 -13.41 -10.73
CA ALA A 89 -3.86 -14.71 -11.25
C ALA A 89 -2.40 -14.70 -11.73
N ARG A 90 -1.95 -13.61 -12.35
CA ARG A 90 -0.56 -13.40 -12.78
C ARG A 90 0.46 -13.61 -11.66
N ASN A 91 0.10 -13.27 -10.43
CA ASN A 91 0.99 -13.32 -9.27
C ASN A 91 0.81 -14.59 -8.41
N GLU A 92 0.01 -15.56 -8.85
CA GLU A 92 -0.30 -16.77 -8.09
C GLU A 92 0.96 -17.57 -7.71
N ARG A 93 1.82 -17.86 -8.70
CA ARG A 93 3.06 -18.60 -8.47
C ARG A 93 4.00 -17.88 -7.49
N LEU A 94 3.99 -16.55 -7.51
CA LEU A 94 4.80 -15.75 -6.59
C LEU A 94 4.26 -15.83 -5.16
N ARG A 95 2.93 -15.78 -4.98
CA ARG A 95 2.28 -15.91 -3.66
C ARG A 95 2.60 -17.23 -2.96
N LEU A 96 2.84 -18.31 -3.71
CA LEU A 96 3.23 -19.61 -3.13
C LEU A 96 4.53 -19.53 -2.30
N ASN A 97 5.41 -18.57 -2.58
CA ASN A 97 6.62 -18.33 -1.79
C ASN A 97 6.35 -17.55 -0.48
N TYR A 98 5.13 -17.07 -0.28
CA TYR A 98 4.72 -16.23 0.84
C TYR A 98 3.43 -16.77 1.48
N PHE A 99 3.48 -17.99 2.01
CA PHE A 99 2.29 -18.72 2.49
C PHE A 99 1.37 -17.91 3.42
N LYS A 100 1.92 -17.05 4.30
CA LYS A 100 1.13 -16.18 5.20
C LYS A 100 0.16 -15.27 4.47
N VAL A 101 0.43 -14.93 3.20
CA VAL A 101 -0.42 -14.04 2.40
C VAL A 101 -1.80 -14.64 2.14
N PHE A 102 -1.92 -15.97 2.07
CA PHE A 102 -3.21 -16.65 1.91
C PHE A 102 -4.12 -16.53 3.14
N GLU A 103 -3.57 -16.14 4.30
CA GLU A 103 -4.34 -15.92 5.52
C GLU A 103 -4.88 -14.47 5.61
N TYR A 104 -4.53 -13.62 4.65
CA TYR A 104 -4.85 -12.19 4.67
C TYR A 104 -6.08 -11.85 3.84
N ASN A 105 -6.84 -10.88 4.34
CA ASN A 105 -7.93 -10.20 3.64
C ASN A 105 -7.67 -8.68 3.59
N ALA A 106 -8.59 -7.95 2.97
CA ALA A 106 -8.54 -6.50 2.84
C ALA A 106 -8.31 -5.76 4.17
N GLY A 107 -8.99 -6.19 5.24
CA GLY A 107 -8.86 -5.59 6.57
C GLY A 107 -7.49 -5.83 7.18
N GLN A 108 -6.95 -7.04 7.01
CA GLN A 108 -5.61 -7.38 7.49
C GLN A 108 -4.52 -6.60 6.77
N ILE A 109 -4.66 -6.31 5.47
CA ILE A 109 -3.71 -5.45 4.75
C ILE A 109 -3.62 -4.08 5.42
N ASN A 110 -4.76 -3.45 5.72
CA ASN A 110 -4.77 -2.13 6.37
C ASN A 110 -4.07 -2.17 7.74
N THR A 111 -4.34 -3.22 8.52
CA THR A 111 -3.67 -3.43 9.81
C THR A 111 -2.16 -3.59 9.63
N ILE A 112 -1.70 -4.40 8.67
CA ILE A 112 -0.27 -4.58 8.39
C ILE A 112 0.38 -3.24 8.00
N LEU A 113 -0.28 -2.46 7.14
CA LEU A 113 0.22 -1.15 6.71
C LEU A 113 0.21 -0.10 7.83
N ALA A 114 -0.57 -0.30 8.89
CA ALA A 114 -0.57 0.57 10.07
C ALA A 114 0.70 0.40 10.91
N TYR A 115 1.34 -0.77 10.82
CA TYR A 115 2.58 -1.13 11.50
C TYR A 115 3.72 -1.38 10.50
N PRO A 116 4.21 -0.34 9.80
CA PRO A 116 5.19 -0.48 8.71
C PRO A 116 6.55 -1.06 9.12
N SER A 117 6.83 -1.13 10.41
CA SER A 117 8.04 -1.72 10.97
C SER A 117 7.94 -3.23 11.18
N SER A 118 6.77 -3.83 10.97
CA SER A 118 6.58 -5.27 11.21
C SER A 118 7.19 -6.11 10.10
N ASP A 119 7.46 -7.38 10.41
CA ASP A 119 7.95 -8.35 9.42
C ASP A 119 6.92 -8.59 8.32
N GLU A 120 5.63 -8.60 8.68
CA GLU A 120 4.52 -8.71 7.73
C GLU A 120 4.48 -7.51 6.78
N ALA A 121 4.67 -6.29 7.29
CA ALA A 121 4.71 -5.10 6.45
C ALA A 121 5.90 -5.14 5.49
N THR A 122 7.08 -5.53 5.99
CA THR A 122 8.28 -5.69 5.18
C THR A 122 8.10 -6.73 4.08
N MET A 123 7.46 -7.86 4.40
CA MET A 123 7.10 -8.89 3.43
C MET A 123 6.12 -8.35 2.38
N MET A 124 5.06 -7.65 2.81
CA MET A 124 4.07 -7.05 1.92
C MET A 124 4.69 -6.03 0.97
N PHE A 125 5.64 -5.23 1.45
CA PHE A 125 6.39 -4.28 0.61
C PHE A 125 7.16 -5.03 -0.47
N LYS A 126 7.99 -6.01 -0.09
CA LYS A 126 8.77 -6.83 -1.04
C LYS A 126 7.87 -7.50 -2.09
N LEU A 127 6.81 -8.16 -1.65
CA LEU A 127 5.88 -8.84 -2.54
C LEU A 127 5.22 -7.87 -3.52
N THR A 128 4.77 -6.70 -3.03
CA THR A 128 4.16 -5.68 -3.91
C THR A 128 5.13 -5.19 -4.98
N ASP A 129 6.40 -4.91 -4.63
CA ASP A 129 7.40 -4.46 -5.59
C ASP A 129 7.65 -5.50 -6.69
N ILE A 130 7.76 -6.78 -6.32
CA ILE A 130 7.94 -7.87 -7.28
C ILE A 130 6.69 -8.02 -8.17
N CYS A 131 5.49 -8.04 -7.57
CA CYS A 131 4.22 -8.17 -8.29
C CYS A 131 4.01 -7.06 -9.34
N LEU A 132 4.47 -5.84 -9.06
CA LEU A 132 4.31 -4.70 -9.97
C LEU A 132 5.41 -4.59 -11.01
N ARG A 133 6.63 -5.04 -10.72
CA ARG A 133 7.71 -5.09 -11.72
C ARG A 133 7.43 -6.08 -12.83
N ASN A 134 6.78 -7.20 -12.50
CA ASN A 134 6.29 -8.17 -13.49
C ASN A 134 5.25 -7.58 -14.48
N ASN A 135 4.79 -6.34 -14.29
CA ASN A 135 3.89 -5.65 -15.23
C ASN A 135 4.62 -4.88 -16.35
N VAL A 136 5.95 -4.76 -16.29
CA VAL A 136 6.73 -3.86 -17.16
C VAL A 136 7.36 -4.58 -18.35
N ASP A 137 7.29 -5.92 -18.41
CA ASP A 137 7.99 -6.73 -19.42
C ASP A 137 7.12 -7.21 -20.60
N ASP A 138 6.02 -6.51 -20.92
CA ASP A 138 5.22 -6.70 -22.16
C ASP A 138 4.99 -5.38 -22.93
#